data_AF-A0A0F8ZEW8-F1
#
_entry.id   AF-A0A0F8ZEW8-F1
#
_cell.length_a   1.000
_cell.length_b   1.000
_cell.length_c   1.000
_cell.angle_alpha   90.00
_cell.angle_beta   90.00
_cell.angle_gamma   90.00
#
_symmetry.space_group_name_H-M   'P 1'
#
loop_
_entity.id
_entity.type
_entity.pdbx_description
1 polymer ?
#
loop_
_entity_poly.entity_id
_entity_poly.type
_entity_poly.pdbx_seq_one_letter_code
_entity_poly.pdbx_strand_id
1 'polypeptide(L)'
;KPWMKFHEFNLVQEIDKVRELVDQAIEHGRCALDLETEGFDNRIDYDEQDQPQTRHKIVGYCIGLKGKGYYLPLRHNFDPVHGEKNPNLPIKETDAEIKRLCLAAQPILTAEGLEKDPYASSLMETPPRVVLYFWHAKFDQEFLYPVTGIDFWHPESFEDGMLAAWVVYSADKNLKLKVKAKRRLRIKDPETGEVHPYEMIEFNDLFTRRTKKHERLFANLHPNLDHNAVLYGCSDGICTELLCEVAKDIQWELTQEGLKYQYENTVAEALSKRFRGTYRLEKQTIMGVRVMERSRTKVDKAVIDELLEEAYQEKEKFIAEIQKAAKAVGLDNFNPGSTEQLSDFLFTNKGLDLSNKPAKLEKSGQYKT
;
A
#
# COMPACT_ATOMS: atom_id res chain seq x y z
N LYS A 1 14.62 -11.95 9.88
CA LYS A 1 13.66 -12.07 11.02
C LYS A 1 13.47 -13.56 11.33
N PRO A 2 13.22 -14.02 12.58
CA PRO A 2 13.29 -15.46 12.92
C PRO A 2 12.41 -16.37 12.07
N TRP A 3 11.17 -15.96 11.77
CA TRP A 3 10.24 -16.73 10.95
C TRP A 3 10.72 -16.96 9.50
N MET A 4 11.63 -16.11 8.99
CA MET A 4 12.07 -16.17 7.59
C MET A 4 12.88 -17.44 7.31
N LYS A 5 13.51 -18.07 8.31
CA LYS A 5 14.26 -19.33 8.09
C LYS A 5 13.38 -20.50 7.64
N PHE A 6 12.07 -20.38 7.80
CA PHE A 6 11.09 -21.42 7.46
C PHE A 6 10.51 -21.29 6.05
N HIS A 7 10.93 -20.27 5.29
CA HIS A 7 10.44 -19.97 3.96
C HIS A 7 11.60 -19.85 2.97
N GLU A 8 11.33 -20.10 1.69
CA GLU A 8 12.29 -19.88 0.61
C GLU A 8 12.15 -18.46 0.04
N PHE A 9 13.27 -17.79 -0.14
CA PHE A 9 13.37 -16.44 -0.70
C PHE A 9 14.19 -16.51 -1.97
N ASN A 10 13.53 -16.33 -3.12
CA ASN A 10 14.12 -16.57 -4.42
C ASN A 10 14.32 -15.24 -5.16
N LEU A 11 15.53 -15.01 -5.66
CA LEU A 11 15.83 -13.94 -6.60
C LEU A 11 15.76 -14.50 -8.02
N VAL A 12 14.84 -14.00 -8.84
CA VAL A 12 14.62 -14.50 -10.20
C VAL A 12 15.29 -13.55 -11.20
N GLN A 13 16.36 -14.02 -11.86
CA GLN A 13 17.18 -13.19 -12.76
C GLN A 13 17.18 -13.70 -14.21
N GLU A 14 16.37 -14.70 -14.51
CA GLU A 14 16.26 -15.32 -15.83
C GLU A 14 14.81 -15.35 -16.29
N ILE A 15 14.55 -14.96 -17.54
CA ILE A 15 13.19 -14.88 -18.08
C ILE A 15 12.48 -16.23 -18.14
N ASP A 16 13.21 -17.33 -18.37
CA ASP A 16 12.62 -18.67 -18.38
C ASP A 16 12.08 -19.07 -17.00
N LYS A 17 12.76 -18.63 -15.93
CA LYS A 17 12.27 -18.82 -14.56
C LYS A 17 11.03 -17.97 -14.25
N VAL A 18 10.90 -16.80 -14.86
CA VAL A 18 9.65 -16.03 -14.79
C VAL A 18 8.51 -16.79 -15.46
N ARG A 19 8.74 -17.36 -16.65
CA ARG A 19 7.73 -18.16 -17.39
C ARG A 19 7.28 -19.37 -16.58
N GLU A 20 8.24 -20.15 -16.07
CA GLU A 20 7.98 -21.31 -15.21
C GLU A 20 7.17 -20.92 -13.97
N LEU A 21 7.52 -19.80 -13.32
CA LEU A 21 6.82 -19.30 -12.14
C LEU A 21 5.38 -18.90 -12.45
N VAL A 22 5.15 -18.19 -13.56
CA VAL A 22 3.79 -17.81 -13.98
C VAL A 22 2.97 -19.05 -14.33
N ASP A 23 3.55 -20.04 -15.00
CA ASP A 23 2.87 -21.32 -15.28
C ASP A 23 2.48 -22.04 -13.99
N GLN A 24 3.39 -22.13 -13.03
CA GLN A 24 3.11 -22.73 -11.71
C GLN A 24 2.02 -21.98 -10.95
N ALA A 25 2.03 -20.64 -10.98
CA ALA A 25 1.00 -19.83 -10.33
C ALA A 25 -0.38 -20.06 -10.95
N ILE A 26 -0.45 -20.15 -12.29
CA ILE A 26 -1.71 -20.42 -12.98
C ILE A 26 -2.18 -21.86 -12.76
N GLU A 27 -1.28 -22.84 -12.79
CA GLU A 27 -1.61 -24.23 -12.49
C GLU A 27 -2.09 -24.40 -11.04
N HIS A 28 -1.46 -23.70 -10.10
CA HIS A 28 -1.88 -23.69 -8.70
C HIS A 28 -3.24 -23.00 -8.49
N GLY A 29 -3.61 -22.09 -9.40
CA GLY A 29 -4.88 -21.38 -9.39
C GLY A 29 -4.95 -20.21 -8.41
N ARG A 30 -3.84 -19.88 -7.75
CA ARG A 30 -3.72 -18.73 -6.84
C ARG A 30 -2.27 -18.34 -6.65
N CYS A 31 -2.02 -17.07 -6.39
CA CYS A 31 -0.73 -16.57 -5.90
C CYS A 31 -0.89 -15.16 -5.35
N ALA A 32 0.02 -14.72 -4.50
CA ALA A 32 0.14 -13.29 -4.19
C ALA A 32 0.95 -12.55 -5.25
N LEU A 33 0.57 -11.32 -5.54
CA LEU A 33 1.32 -10.39 -6.38
C LEU A 33 1.41 -9.05 -5.67
N ASP A 34 2.62 -8.53 -5.52
CA ASP A 34 2.93 -7.24 -4.90
C ASP A 34 4.01 -6.52 -5.71
N LEU A 35 4.08 -5.20 -5.60
CA LEU A 35 4.99 -4.37 -6.41
C LEU A 35 5.94 -3.54 -5.55
N GLU A 36 7.21 -3.55 -5.94
CA GLU A 36 8.16 -2.54 -5.49
C GLU A 36 8.25 -1.43 -6.54
N THR A 37 8.20 -0.18 -6.11
CA THR A 37 8.13 0.99 -7.01
C THR A 37 9.16 2.06 -6.63
N GLU A 38 9.46 2.97 -7.55
CA GLU A 38 10.34 4.11 -7.27
C GLU A 38 9.79 5.03 -6.17
N GLY A 39 8.46 5.01 -5.98
CA GLY A 39 7.74 5.63 -4.88
C GLY A 39 6.23 5.60 -5.12
N PHE A 40 5.47 6.39 -4.37
CA PHE A 40 4.00 6.28 -4.35
C PHE A 40 3.23 7.04 -5.45
N ASP A 41 3.91 7.68 -6.39
CA ASP A 41 3.27 8.46 -7.45
C ASP A 41 2.81 7.57 -8.63
N ASN A 42 1.61 7.00 -8.48
CA ASN A 42 0.97 6.11 -9.45
C ASN A 42 0.23 6.86 -10.59
N ARG A 43 0.47 8.16 -10.72
CA ARG A 43 -0.11 9.01 -11.76
C ARG A 43 0.18 8.44 -13.15
N ILE A 44 -0.87 8.19 -13.95
CA ILE A 44 -0.74 7.79 -15.35
C ILE A 44 -0.61 9.03 -16.25
N ASP A 45 0.43 9.04 -17.06
CA ASP A 45 0.64 9.96 -18.18
C ASP A 45 0.60 9.13 -19.49
N TYR A 46 0.21 9.73 -20.61
CA TYR A 46 0.17 9.07 -21.93
C TYR A 46 1.30 9.61 -22.79
N ASP A 47 2.04 8.73 -23.45
CA ASP A 47 3.08 9.14 -24.39
C ASP A 47 2.51 9.57 -25.75
N GLU A 48 3.40 9.91 -26.69
CA GLU A 48 3.03 10.37 -28.03
C GLU A 48 2.27 9.31 -28.85
N GLN A 49 2.31 8.04 -28.45
CA GLN A 49 1.60 6.92 -29.08
C GLN A 49 0.34 6.53 -28.29
N ASP A 50 -0.12 7.41 -27.40
CA ASP A 50 -1.27 7.18 -26.51
C ASP A 50 -1.09 5.92 -25.64
N GLN A 51 0.15 5.53 -25.34
CA GLN A 51 0.42 4.42 -24.44
C GLN A 51 0.49 4.94 -22.99
N PRO A 52 -0.28 4.36 -22.06
CA PRO A 52 -0.26 4.77 -20.67
C PRO A 52 1.05 4.39 -20.00
N GLN A 53 1.56 5.27 -19.14
CA GLN A 53 2.74 5.02 -18.31
C GLN A 53 2.55 5.65 -16.94
N THR A 54 2.93 4.95 -15.86
CA THR A 54 2.99 5.57 -14.53
C THR A 54 4.16 6.53 -14.42
N ARG A 55 4.03 7.57 -13.59
CA ARG A 55 5.11 8.52 -13.29
C ARG A 55 6.28 7.86 -12.59
N HIS A 56 6.03 7.25 -11.45
CA HIS A 56 7.00 6.32 -10.87
C HIS A 56 6.90 4.98 -11.59
N LYS A 57 8.00 4.24 -11.67
CA LYS A 57 8.05 2.94 -12.35
C LYS A 57 8.08 1.79 -11.35
N ILE A 58 7.67 0.62 -11.83
CA ILE A 58 7.83 -0.66 -11.12
C ILE A 58 9.32 -1.00 -11.11
N VAL A 59 9.88 -1.15 -9.91
CA VAL A 59 11.28 -1.54 -9.67
C VAL A 59 11.43 -3.06 -9.64
N GLY A 60 10.41 -3.78 -9.15
CA GLY A 60 10.36 -5.23 -9.21
C GLY A 60 8.98 -5.79 -8.88
N TYR A 61 8.76 -7.04 -9.27
CA TYR A 61 7.56 -7.81 -8.89
C TYR A 61 7.88 -8.77 -7.75
N CYS A 62 6.92 -8.95 -6.87
CA CYS A 62 6.97 -9.86 -5.74
C CYS A 62 5.85 -10.90 -5.89
N ILE A 63 6.19 -12.18 -5.99
CA ILE A 63 5.21 -13.26 -6.09
C ILE A 63 5.33 -14.16 -4.85
N GLY A 64 4.22 -14.36 -4.16
CA GLY A 64 4.08 -15.39 -3.12
C GLY A 64 3.37 -16.60 -3.70
N LEU A 65 4.02 -17.77 -3.65
CA LEU A 65 3.45 -19.02 -4.15
C LEU A 65 3.83 -20.18 -3.23
N LYS A 66 2.82 -20.82 -2.63
CA LYS A 66 2.93 -21.94 -1.70
C LYS A 66 3.89 -21.68 -0.54
N GLY A 67 3.96 -20.42 -0.09
CA GLY A 67 4.84 -20.01 1.02
C GLY A 67 6.27 -19.74 0.59
N LYS A 68 6.57 -19.76 -0.70
CA LYS A 68 7.83 -19.30 -1.28
C LYS A 68 7.65 -17.88 -1.78
N GLY A 69 8.65 -17.05 -1.55
CA GLY A 69 8.71 -15.69 -2.08
C GLY A 69 9.64 -15.64 -3.28
N TYR A 70 9.21 -14.93 -4.32
CA TYR A 70 9.98 -14.69 -5.53
C TYR A 70 10.07 -13.20 -5.78
N TYR A 71 11.29 -12.68 -5.92
CA TYR A 71 11.54 -11.30 -6.29
C TYR A 71 12.11 -11.20 -7.70
N LEU A 72 11.47 -10.41 -8.54
CA LEU A 72 11.77 -10.22 -9.96
C LEU A 72 12.25 -8.76 -10.16
N PRO A 73 13.55 -8.46 -10.05
CA PRO A 73 14.10 -7.12 -10.24
C PRO A 73 13.96 -6.63 -11.70
N LEU A 74 13.62 -5.36 -11.92
CA LEU A 74 13.46 -4.76 -13.25
C LEU A 74 14.24 -3.46 -13.45
N ARG A 75 14.16 -2.56 -12.45
CA ARG A 75 14.64 -1.17 -12.58
C ARG A 75 15.45 -0.75 -11.36
N HIS A 76 16.27 -1.64 -10.83
CA HIS A 76 17.30 -1.22 -9.86
C HIS A 76 18.38 -0.44 -10.57
N ASN A 77 18.77 0.69 -9.99
CA ASN A 77 19.92 1.50 -10.36
C ASN A 77 21.20 0.72 -9.98
N PHE A 78 21.51 -0.26 -10.80
CA PHE A 78 22.66 -1.13 -10.62
C PHE A 78 23.88 -0.54 -11.33
N ASP A 79 24.96 -0.33 -10.57
CA ASP A 79 26.27 0.05 -11.07
C ASP A 79 27.23 -1.14 -10.90
N PRO A 80 27.76 -1.75 -11.98
CA PRO A 80 28.65 -2.90 -11.93
C PRO A 80 30.06 -2.50 -11.47
N VAL A 81 30.20 -2.09 -10.21
CA VAL A 81 31.48 -1.63 -9.65
C VAL A 81 32.54 -2.74 -9.67
N HIS A 82 32.15 -4.00 -9.53
CA HIS A 82 33.07 -5.15 -9.54
C HIS A 82 32.80 -6.16 -10.67
N GLY A 83 32.11 -5.72 -11.72
CA GLY A 83 31.78 -6.55 -12.87
C GLY A 83 30.67 -7.58 -12.60
N GLU A 84 29.85 -7.36 -11.57
CA GLU A 84 28.70 -8.23 -11.32
C GLU A 84 27.69 -8.14 -12.47
N LYS A 85 27.00 -9.24 -12.76
CA LYS A 85 25.94 -9.27 -13.78
C LYS A 85 24.78 -8.40 -13.31
N ASN A 86 24.27 -7.55 -14.21
CA ASN A 86 23.08 -6.75 -13.94
C ASN A 86 21.94 -7.68 -13.48
N PRO A 87 21.41 -7.47 -12.26
CA PRO A 87 20.42 -8.36 -11.71
C PRO A 87 19.04 -8.18 -12.34
N ASN A 88 18.79 -7.05 -13.02
CA ASN A 88 17.49 -6.75 -13.61
C ASN A 88 17.14 -7.69 -14.76
N LEU A 89 15.89 -8.14 -14.77
CA LEU A 89 15.27 -8.89 -15.84
C LEU A 89 14.97 -7.98 -17.06
N PRO A 90 14.84 -8.57 -18.26
CA PRO A 90 14.41 -7.83 -19.44
C PRO A 90 12.94 -7.39 -19.29
N ILE A 91 12.74 -6.07 -19.14
CA ILE A 91 11.46 -5.46 -18.75
C ILE A 91 10.29 -5.90 -19.62
N LYS A 92 10.44 -5.84 -20.94
CA LYS A 92 9.32 -6.07 -21.88
C LYS A 92 8.81 -7.52 -21.79
N GLU A 93 9.73 -8.46 -21.71
CA GLU A 93 9.45 -9.88 -21.61
C GLU A 93 8.87 -10.23 -20.25
N THR A 94 9.40 -9.66 -19.17
CA THR A 94 8.82 -9.86 -17.83
C THR A 94 7.43 -9.24 -17.72
N ASP A 95 7.22 -8.02 -18.21
CA ASP A 95 5.91 -7.36 -18.24
C ASP A 95 4.90 -8.17 -19.07
N ALA A 96 5.33 -8.84 -20.16
CA ALA A 96 4.47 -9.74 -20.93
C ALA A 96 4.03 -10.98 -20.14
N GLU A 97 4.92 -11.59 -19.34
CA GLU A 97 4.56 -12.73 -18.49
C GLU A 97 3.67 -12.31 -17.30
N ILE A 98 3.93 -11.15 -16.69
CA ILE A 98 3.03 -10.59 -15.66
C ILE A 98 1.67 -10.25 -16.25
N LYS A 99 1.61 -9.69 -17.46
CA LYS A 99 0.36 -9.49 -18.20
C LYS A 99 -0.38 -10.82 -18.40
N ARG A 100 0.33 -11.87 -18.81
CA ARG A 100 -0.26 -13.21 -18.98
C ARG A 100 -0.87 -13.74 -17.68
N LEU A 101 -0.16 -13.60 -16.56
CA LEU A 101 -0.66 -13.95 -15.22
C LEU A 101 -1.94 -13.17 -14.87
N CYS A 102 -1.92 -11.84 -15.07
CA CYS A 102 -3.04 -10.96 -14.75
C CYS A 102 -4.27 -11.21 -15.63
N LEU A 103 -4.07 -11.49 -16.92
CA LEU A 103 -5.15 -11.86 -17.84
C LEU A 103 -5.74 -13.24 -17.52
N ALA A 104 -4.92 -14.20 -17.08
CA ALA A 104 -5.41 -15.50 -16.63
C ALA A 104 -6.31 -15.38 -15.38
N ALA A 105 -6.18 -14.27 -14.63
CA ALA A 105 -7.06 -13.98 -13.51
C ALA A 105 -8.43 -13.43 -13.92
N GLN A 106 -8.54 -12.80 -15.09
CA GLN A 106 -9.83 -12.28 -15.55
C GLN A 106 -10.73 -13.42 -16.04
N PRO A 107 -12.02 -13.46 -15.63
CA PRO A 107 -12.98 -14.36 -16.24
C PRO A 107 -13.34 -13.92 -17.65
N ILE A 108 -13.85 -14.85 -18.45
CA ILE A 108 -14.58 -14.53 -19.69
C ILE A 108 -16.06 -14.55 -19.35
N LEU A 109 -16.74 -13.43 -19.51
CA LEU A 109 -18.17 -13.30 -19.27
C LEU A 109 -18.97 -13.83 -20.46
N THR A 110 -20.15 -14.40 -20.21
CA THR A 110 -21.09 -14.73 -21.31
C THR A 110 -21.62 -13.43 -21.95
N ALA A 111 -22.23 -13.52 -23.13
CA ALA A 111 -22.89 -12.38 -23.76
C ALA A 111 -23.96 -11.74 -22.85
N GLU A 112 -24.78 -12.58 -22.20
CA GLU A 112 -25.76 -12.14 -21.19
C GLU A 112 -25.07 -11.48 -19.98
N GLY A 113 -23.93 -12.02 -19.56
CA GLY A 113 -23.14 -11.45 -18.48
C GLY A 113 -22.64 -10.05 -18.79
N LEU A 114 -22.10 -9.85 -19.99
CA LEU A 114 -21.62 -8.55 -20.48
C LEU A 114 -22.74 -7.52 -20.58
N GLU A 115 -23.92 -7.92 -21.06
CA GLU A 115 -25.09 -7.02 -21.15
C GLU A 115 -25.59 -6.60 -19.76
N LYS A 116 -25.61 -7.54 -18.81
CA LYS A 116 -26.10 -7.28 -17.46
C LYS A 116 -25.14 -6.42 -16.63
N ASP A 117 -23.86 -6.79 -16.60
CA ASP A 117 -22.81 -6.09 -15.86
C ASP A 117 -21.43 -6.50 -16.43
N PRO A 118 -20.81 -5.69 -17.30
CA PRO A 118 -19.55 -6.04 -17.95
C PRO A 118 -18.36 -6.07 -16.99
N TYR A 119 -18.51 -5.60 -15.74
CA TYR A 119 -17.42 -5.48 -14.78
C TYR A 119 -17.50 -6.50 -13.65
N ALA A 120 -18.71 -6.98 -13.32
CA ALA A 120 -18.90 -7.86 -12.18
C ALA A 120 -20.04 -8.88 -12.31
N SER A 121 -20.50 -9.19 -13.53
CA SER A 121 -21.48 -10.26 -13.70
C SER A 121 -20.96 -11.61 -13.22
N SER A 122 -21.80 -12.36 -12.54
CA SER A 122 -21.52 -13.74 -12.15
C SER A 122 -21.74 -14.74 -13.30
N LEU A 123 -22.24 -14.29 -14.46
CA LEU A 123 -22.50 -15.13 -15.63
C LEU A 123 -21.22 -15.24 -16.47
N MET A 124 -20.46 -16.30 -16.22
CA MET A 124 -19.14 -16.52 -16.82
C MET A 124 -19.17 -17.69 -17.80
N GLU A 125 -18.54 -17.51 -18.95
CA GLU A 125 -18.19 -18.61 -19.86
C GLU A 125 -17.02 -19.41 -19.28
N THR A 126 -15.97 -18.70 -18.84
CA THR A 126 -14.84 -19.31 -18.12
C THR A 126 -14.54 -18.54 -16.84
N PRO A 127 -14.42 -19.22 -15.68
CA PRO A 127 -14.00 -18.56 -14.45
C PRO A 127 -12.51 -18.14 -14.53
N PRO A 128 -12.02 -17.33 -13.58
CA PRO A 128 -10.59 -17.08 -13.40
C PRO A 128 -9.81 -18.39 -13.34
N ARG A 129 -8.69 -18.47 -14.07
CA ARG A 129 -7.76 -19.61 -13.96
C ARG A 129 -6.85 -19.48 -12.75
N VAL A 130 -6.62 -18.25 -12.30
CA VAL A 130 -5.82 -17.92 -11.12
C VAL A 130 -6.52 -16.79 -10.35
N VAL A 131 -6.51 -16.83 -9.03
CA VAL A 131 -6.95 -15.70 -8.20
C VAL A 131 -5.72 -15.02 -7.62
N LEU A 132 -5.56 -13.72 -7.90
CA LEU A 132 -4.41 -12.95 -7.39
C LEU A 132 -4.69 -12.38 -6.01
N TYR A 133 -3.79 -12.57 -5.06
CA TYR A 133 -3.88 -11.96 -3.75
C TYR A 133 -3.05 -10.68 -3.68
N PHE A 134 -3.69 -9.60 -3.25
CA PHE A 134 -3.06 -8.31 -3.00
C PHE A 134 -3.25 -7.92 -1.54
N TRP A 135 -2.38 -7.04 -1.06
CA TRP A 135 -2.62 -6.29 0.17
C TRP A 135 -2.70 -4.81 -0.16
N HIS A 136 -3.93 -4.28 -0.38
CA HIS A 136 -4.20 -2.96 -0.97
C HIS A 136 -4.12 -2.92 -2.51
N ALA A 137 -4.96 -3.76 -3.14
CA ALA A 137 -4.99 -4.01 -4.59
C ALA A 137 -5.07 -2.75 -5.46
N LYS A 138 -5.72 -1.68 -4.96
CA LYS A 138 -5.84 -0.41 -5.69
C LYS A 138 -4.48 0.12 -6.17
N PHE A 139 -3.47 0.06 -5.28
CA PHE A 139 -2.15 0.60 -5.57
C PHE A 139 -1.47 -0.20 -6.68
N ASP A 140 -1.35 -1.51 -6.49
CA ASP A 140 -0.69 -2.41 -7.45
C ASP A 140 -1.38 -2.42 -8.81
N GLN A 141 -2.71 -2.50 -8.81
CA GLN A 141 -3.48 -2.56 -10.04
C GLN A 141 -3.41 -1.26 -10.85
N GLU A 142 -3.14 -0.11 -10.22
CA GLU A 142 -2.90 1.14 -10.94
C GLU A 142 -1.55 1.13 -11.65
N PHE A 143 -0.50 0.60 -11.01
CA PHE A 143 0.79 0.39 -11.67
C PHE A 143 0.76 -0.70 -12.73
N LEU A 144 -0.10 -1.71 -12.58
CA LEU A 144 -0.31 -2.76 -13.56
C LEU A 144 -1.15 -2.31 -14.76
N TYR A 145 -1.85 -1.18 -14.71
CA TYR A 145 -2.68 -0.72 -15.83
C TYR A 145 -1.85 -0.52 -17.13
N PRO A 146 -0.73 0.21 -17.13
CA PRO A 146 0.20 0.27 -18.27
C PRO A 146 0.69 -1.08 -18.80
N VAL A 147 0.90 -2.04 -17.90
CA VAL A 147 1.47 -3.35 -18.24
C VAL A 147 0.40 -4.25 -18.85
N THR A 148 -0.78 -4.26 -18.26
CA THR A 148 -1.82 -5.26 -18.52
C THR A 148 -2.89 -4.76 -19.48
N GLY A 149 -3.19 -3.46 -19.46
CA GLY A 149 -4.37 -2.86 -20.09
C GLY A 149 -5.67 -3.18 -19.35
N ILE A 150 -5.64 -3.80 -18.16
CA ILE A 150 -6.83 -4.16 -17.39
C ILE A 150 -7.32 -2.92 -16.64
N ASP A 151 -8.36 -2.29 -17.18
CA ASP A 151 -8.93 -1.08 -16.57
C ASP A 151 -9.93 -1.38 -15.46
N PHE A 152 -10.61 -2.53 -15.50
CA PHE A 152 -11.51 -2.99 -14.45
C PHE A 152 -11.19 -4.45 -14.13
N TRP A 153 -10.89 -4.71 -12.86
CA TRP A 153 -10.60 -6.06 -12.40
C TRP A 153 -11.89 -6.68 -11.89
N HIS A 154 -12.25 -7.84 -12.43
CA HIS A 154 -13.44 -8.54 -11.97
C HIS A 154 -13.32 -8.91 -10.48
N PRO A 155 -14.35 -8.73 -9.63
CA PRO A 155 -14.25 -9.04 -8.19
C PRO A 155 -14.05 -10.53 -7.85
N GLU A 156 -14.02 -11.43 -8.83
CA GLU A 156 -13.62 -12.84 -8.64
C GLU A 156 -12.16 -13.11 -9.07
N SER A 157 -11.50 -12.16 -9.74
CA SER A 157 -10.13 -12.36 -10.27
C SER A 157 -9.04 -12.13 -9.22
N PHE A 158 -9.38 -11.56 -8.07
CA PHE A 158 -8.39 -11.18 -7.06
C PHE A 158 -8.98 -11.23 -5.65
N GLU A 159 -8.15 -11.25 -4.61
CA GLU A 159 -8.54 -10.91 -3.24
C GLU A 159 -7.70 -9.75 -2.71
N ASP A 160 -8.29 -8.94 -1.82
CA ASP A 160 -7.59 -7.84 -1.16
C ASP A 160 -7.67 -8.03 0.36
N GLY A 161 -6.55 -8.46 0.95
CA GLY A 161 -6.45 -8.72 2.39
C GLY A 161 -6.72 -7.48 3.26
N MET A 162 -6.44 -6.27 2.75
CA MET A 162 -6.71 -5.03 3.48
C MET A 162 -8.21 -4.72 3.48
N LEU A 163 -8.90 -4.86 2.35
CA LEU A 163 -10.35 -4.68 2.27
C LEU A 163 -11.08 -5.75 3.08
N ALA A 164 -10.63 -7.01 3.02
CA ALA A 164 -11.16 -8.06 3.88
C ALA A 164 -10.99 -7.70 5.36
N ALA A 165 -9.81 -7.18 5.75
CA ALA A 165 -9.56 -6.75 7.13
C ALA A 165 -10.47 -5.58 7.55
N TRP A 166 -10.71 -4.64 6.63
CA TRP A 166 -11.61 -3.51 6.87
C TRP A 166 -13.05 -3.96 7.12
N VAL A 167 -13.58 -4.85 6.27
CA VAL A 167 -14.95 -5.33 6.38
C VAL A 167 -15.18 -6.10 7.68
N VAL A 168 -14.23 -6.96 8.06
CA VAL A 168 -14.34 -7.79 9.27
C VAL A 168 -14.02 -6.97 10.54
N TYR A 169 -13.05 -6.05 10.47
CA TYR A 169 -12.50 -5.33 11.61
C TYR A 169 -12.54 -3.81 11.42
N SER A 170 -13.69 -3.24 11.06
CA SER A 170 -13.84 -1.82 10.72
C SER A 170 -13.44 -0.84 11.84
N ALA A 171 -13.42 -1.30 13.10
CA ALA A 171 -12.91 -0.53 14.24
C ALA A 171 -11.37 -0.47 14.30
N ASP A 172 -10.64 -1.41 13.69
CA ASP A 172 -9.18 -1.45 13.71
C ASP A 172 -8.59 -0.39 12.76
N LYS A 173 -7.90 0.60 13.32
CA LYS A 173 -7.25 1.66 12.55
C LYS A 173 -5.90 1.25 11.95
N ASN A 174 -5.40 0.05 12.23
CA ASN A 174 -4.11 -0.44 11.75
C ASN A 174 -4.28 -1.65 10.82
N LEU A 175 -4.60 -1.38 9.55
CA LEU A 175 -4.83 -2.41 8.52
C LEU A 175 -3.61 -2.68 7.63
N LYS A 176 -2.42 -2.20 8.02
CA LYS A 176 -1.19 -2.43 7.25
C LYS A 176 -0.78 -3.91 7.30
N LEU A 177 -0.23 -4.43 6.20
CA LEU A 177 0.24 -5.82 6.08
C LEU A 177 1.13 -6.21 7.24
N LYS A 178 2.16 -5.40 7.50
CA LYS A 178 3.15 -5.60 8.57
C LYS A 178 2.53 -5.71 9.96
N VAL A 179 1.48 -4.95 10.24
CA VAL A 179 0.74 -5.03 11.51
C VAL A 179 -0.12 -6.29 11.58
N LYS A 180 -0.81 -6.63 10.49
CA LYS A 180 -1.68 -7.82 10.44
C LYS A 180 -0.89 -9.12 10.44
N ALA A 181 0.19 -9.22 9.68
CA ALA A 181 1.11 -10.35 9.71
C ALA A 181 1.66 -10.58 11.13
N LYS A 182 2.20 -9.53 11.77
CA LYS A 182 2.68 -9.61 13.16
C LYS A 182 1.59 -10.02 14.15
N ARG A 183 0.32 -9.65 13.94
CA ARG A 183 -0.78 -9.99 14.86
C ARG A 183 -1.35 -11.38 14.62
N ARG A 184 -1.50 -11.80 13.36
CA ARG A 184 -2.32 -12.93 12.93
C ARG A 184 -1.55 -14.14 12.43
N LEU A 185 -0.26 -14.00 12.11
CA LEU A 185 0.57 -15.10 11.64
C LEU A 185 1.61 -15.48 12.69
N ARG A 186 1.72 -16.78 12.97
CA ARG A 186 2.73 -17.36 13.86
C ARG A 186 3.29 -18.62 13.23
N ILE A 187 4.56 -18.92 13.50
CA ILE A 187 5.16 -20.21 13.17
C ILE A 187 5.87 -20.75 14.40
N LYS A 188 5.63 -22.03 14.72
CA LYS A 188 6.30 -22.70 15.82
C LYS A 188 7.55 -23.37 15.29
N ASP A 189 8.70 -22.98 15.83
CA ASP A 189 9.97 -23.63 15.58
C ASP A 189 9.93 -25.07 16.11
N PRO A 190 10.14 -26.09 15.26
CA PRO A 190 10.09 -27.49 15.67
C PRO A 190 11.31 -27.90 16.50
N GLU A 191 12.45 -27.22 16.34
CA GLU A 191 13.69 -27.52 17.06
C GLU A 191 13.66 -26.94 18.48
N THR A 192 13.21 -25.69 18.61
CA THR A 192 13.22 -24.97 19.90
C THR A 192 11.87 -24.97 20.62
N GLY A 193 10.78 -25.20 19.89
CA GLY A 193 9.41 -25.06 20.38
C GLY A 193 8.92 -23.61 20.50
N GLU A 194 9.77 -22.62 20.18
CA GLU A 194 9.43 -21.19 20.27
C GLU A 194 8.39 -20.82 19.21
N VAL A 195 7.49 -19.88 19.54
CA VAL A 195 6.48 -19.36 18.62
C VAL A 195 6.91 -17.98 18.13
N HIS A 196 7.25 -17.87 16.86
CA HIS A 196 7.69 -16.63 16.26
C HIS A 196 6.55 -15.91 15.52
N PRO A 197 6.27 -14.64 15.80
CA PRO A 197 5.39 -13.83 14.97
C PRO A 197 6.04 -13.44 13.66
N TYR A 198 5.22 -13.24 12.62
CA TYR A 198 5.66 -12.72 11.33
C TYR A 198 5.90 -11.22 11.42
N GLU A 199 6.92 -10.83 12.19
CA GLU A 199 7.43 -9.47 12.18
C GLU A 199 8.22 -9.25 10.89
N MET A 200 7.70 -8.38 10.03
CA MET A 200 8.24 -8.11 8.70
C MET A 200 9.36 -7.07 8.74
N ILE A 201 10.15 -7.00 7.68
CA ILE A 201 11.18 -5.96 7.48
C ILE A 201 10.46 -4.64 7.18
N GLU A 202 10.79 -3.55 7.86
CA GLU A 202 10.23 -2.24 7.55
C GLU A 202 11.02 -1.56 6.41
N PHE A 203 10.39 -0.69 5.63
CA PHE A 203 11.08 0.02 4.54
C PHE A 203 12.31 0.80 5.05
N ASN A 204 12.25 1.32 6.27
CA ASN A 204 13.39 2.01 6.88
C ASN A 204 14.56 1.09 7.25
N ASP A 205 14.32 -0.21 7.39
CA ASP A 205 15.36 -1.21 7.68
C ASP A 205 16.19 -1.56 6.43
N LEU A 206 15.74 -1.14 5.24
CA LEU A 206 16.45 -1.36 3.97
C LEU A 206 17.61 -0.40 3.77
N PHE A 207 17.62 0.71 4.52
CA PHE A 207 18.59 1.79 4.34
C PHE A 207 19.44 1.95 5.60
N THR A 208 20.70 2.34 5.42
CA THR A 208 21.54 2.68 6.57
C THR A 208 20.95 3.88 7.31
N ARG A 209 21.16 3.97 8.63
CA ARG A 209 20.65 5.07 9.48
C ARG A 209 21.10 6.46 9.00
N ARG A 210 22.18 6.55 8.22
CA ARG A 210 22.71 7.81 7.68
C ARG A 210 21.99 8.28 6.41
N THR A 211 21.27 7.40 5.73
CA THR A 211 20.54 7.72 4.49
C THR A 211 19.40 8.68 4.79
N LYS A 212 19.42 9.87 4.16
CA LYS A 212 18.38 10.88 4.38
C LYS A 212 17.06 10.40 3.78
N LYS A 213 15.94 10.87 4.34
CA LYS A 213 14.60 10.41 3.93
C LYS A 213 14.34 10.55 2.42
N HIS A 214 14.79 11.65 1.79
CA HIS A 214 14.58 11.90 0.37
C HIS A 214 15.52 11.08 -0.55
N GLU A 215 16.54 10.43 0.01
CA GLU A 215 17.48 9.56 -0.73
C GLU A 215 17.04 8.08 -0.67
N ARG A 216 16.00 7.77 0.12
CA ARG A 216 15.49 6.40 0.32
C ARG A 216 14.59 6.00 -0.85
N LEU A 217 15.21 5.58 -1.94
CA LEU A 217 14.54 5.06 -3.12
C LEU A 217 14.78 3.55 -3.21
N PHE A 218 13.72 2.76 -3.40
CA PHE A 218 13.84 1.30 -3.50
C PHE A 218 14.73 0.90 -4.69
N ALA A 219 14.64 1.65 -5.80
CA ALA A 219 15.49 1.49 -6.98
C ALA A 219 17.00 1.58 -6.69
N ASN A 220 17.43 2.22 -5.59
CA ASN A 220 18.85 2.34 -5.24
C ASN A 220 19.36 1.16 -4.39
N LEU A 221 18.49 0.21 -4.04
CA LEU A 221 18.89 -0.97 -3.27
C LEU A 221 19.53 -2.00 -4.20
N HIS A 222 20.55 -2.72 -3.72
CA HIS A 222 21.12 -3.81 -4.50
C HIS A 222 20.25 -5.08 -4.34
N PRO A 223 19.67 -5.65 -5.40
CA PRO A 223 18.86 -6.86 -5.29
C PRO A 223 19.76 -8.11 -5.32
N ASN A 224 20.43 -8.40 -4.20
CA ASN A 224 21.07 -9.71 -3.99
C ASN A 224 20.37 -10.46 -2.84
N LEU A 225 20.55 -11.78 -2.77
CA LEU A 225 19.90 -12.62 -1.74
C LEU A 225 20.30 -12.25 -0.30
N ASP A 226 21.51 -11.71 -0.13
CA ASP A 226 22.02 -11.26 1.17
C ASP A 226 21.51 -9.87 1.57
N HIS A 227 20.85 -9.15 0.66
CA HIS A 227 20.32 -7.81 0.88
C HIS A 227 18.85 -7.87 1.28
N ASN A 228 18.47 -7.00 2.20
CA ASN A 228 17.10 -6.91 2.70
C ASN A 228 16.05 -6.58 1.62
N ALA A 229 16.44 -6.19 0.40
CA ALA A 229 15.51 -5.83 -0.67
C ALA A 229 14.74 -7.06 -1.17
N VAL A 230 15.46 -8.17 -1.42
CA VAL A 230 14.84 -9.44 -1.82
C VAL A 230 14.01 -9.99 -0.67
N LEU A 231 14.54 -9.97 0.55
CA LEU A 231 13.82 -10.44 1.72
C LEU A 231 12.54 -9.63 1.98
N TYR A 232 12.58 -8.31 1.76
CA TYR A 232 11.44 -7.43 1.92
C TYR A 232 10.33 -7.78 0.92
N GLY A 233 10.63 -7.75 -0.38
CA GLY A 233 9.63 -8.01 -1.41
C GLY A 233 9.04 -9.42 -1.32
N CYS A 234 9.89 -10.43 -1.16
CA CYS A 234 9.44 -11.81 -0.94
C CYS A 234 8.60 -11.93 0.34
N SER A 235 8.94 -11.21 1.42
CA SER A 235 8.15 -11.27 2.65
C SER A 235 6.77 -10.63 2.51
N ASP A 236 6.64 -9.55 1.75
CA ASP A 236 5.36 -8.91 1.45
C ASP A 236 4.48 -9.87 0.61
N GLY A 237 5.07 -10.56 -0.39
CA GLY A 237 4.39 -11.62 -1.14
C GLY A 237 3.92 -12.81 -0.28
N ILE A 238 4.82 -13.42 0.51
CA ILE A 238 4.49 -14.56 1.40
C ILE A 238 3.41 -14.19 2.42
N CYS A 239 3.55 -13.04 3.09
CA CYS A 239 2.60 -12.64 4.13
C CYS A 239 1.23 -12.31 3.54
N THR A 240 1.19 -11.71 2.34
CA THR A 240 -0.05 -11.46 1.60
C THR A 240 -0.73 -12.78 1.25
N GLU A 241 0.01 -13.75 0.74
CA GLU A 241 -0.50 -15.09 0.43
C GLU A 241 -1.13 -15.74 1.67
N LEU A 242 -0.38 -15.83 2.76
CA LEU A 242 -0.84 -16.47 4.01
C LEU A 242 -2.08 -15.82 4.61
N LEU A 243 -2.20 -14.48 4.53
CA LEU A 243 -3.34 -13.76 5.10
C LEU A 243 -4.59 -13.78 4.21
N CYS A 244 -4.40 -13.98 2.90
CA CYS A 244 -5.49 -14.06 1.92
C CYS A 244 -5.93 -15.50 1.64
N GLU A 245 -5.15 -16.50 2.02
CA GLU A 245 -5.40 -17.89 1.62
C GLU A 245 -6.67 -18.53 2.18
N VAL A 246 -7.65 -18.81 1.31
CA VAL A 246 -8.95 -19.34 1.70
C VAL A 246 -9.11 -20.86 1.58
N ALA A 247 -8.22 -21.56 0.87
CA ALA A 247 -8.25 -23.01 0.78
C ALA A 247 -7.66 -23.66 2.02
N LYS A 248 -8.32 -24.74 2.47
CA LYS A 248 -8.00 -25.43 3.74
C LYS A 248 -6.99 -26.55 3.56
N ASP A 249 -6.76 -26.94 2.32
CA ASP A 249 -6.06 -28.14 1.87
C ASP A 249 -4.77 -27.83 1.11
N ILE A 250 -4.29 -26.59 1.18
CA ILE A 250 -3.03 -26.22 0.52
C ILE A 250 -1.85 -26.87 1.22
N GLN A 251 -1.05 -27.54 0.41
CA GLN A 251 0.27 -27.99 0.77
C GLN A 251 1.25 -26.83 0.63
N TRP A 252 1.71 -26.33 1.77
CA TRP A 252 2.73 -25.29 1.82
C TRP A 252 4.09 -25.93 1.70
N GLU A 253 4.91 -25.38 0.80
CA GLU A 253 6.27 -25.84 0.55
C GLU A 253 7.23 -25.06 1.46
N LEU A 254 7.16 -25.35 2.76
CA LEU A 254 8.06 -24.77 3.76
C LEU A 254 9.43 -25.47 3.72
N THR A 255 10.48 -24.80 4.22
CA THR A 255 11.86 -25.32 4.16
C THR A 255 12.09 -26.59 4.99
N GLN A 256 11.15 -26.95 5.87
CA GLN A 256 11.18 -28.18 6.65
C GLN A 256 9.83 -28.89 6.59
N GLU A 257 9.87 -30.22 6.42
CA GLU A 257 8.68 -31.06 6.38
C GLU A 257 7.94 -31.08 7.73
N GLY A 258 6.61 -31.05 7.69
CA GLY A 258 5.77 -31.12 8.90
C GLY A 258 5.63 -29.80 9.68
N LEU A 259 6.28 -28.72 9.24
CA LEU A 259 6.02 -27.39 9.78
C LEU A 259 4.56 -26.98 9.59
N LYS A 260 3.98 -26.43 10.65
CA LYS A 260 2.63 -25.85 10.62
C LYS A 260 2.70 -24.41 11.08
N TYR A 261 2.26 -23.51 10.22
CA TYR A 261 2.00 -22.14 10.59
C TYR A 261 0.59 -22.04 11.20
N GLN A 262 0.42 -21.09 12.10
CA GLN A 262 -0.87 -20.72 12.65
C GLN A 262 -1.25 -19.38 12.02
N TYR A 263 -2.40 -19.36 11.36
CA TYR A 263 -2.91 -18.16 10.72
C TYR A 263 -4.37 -17.97 11.08
N GLU A 264 -4.74 -16.70 11.21
CA GLU A 264 -6.13 -16.28 11.22
C GLU A 264 -6.41 -15.59 9.89
N ASN A 265 -7.07 -16.33 9.01
CA ASN A 265 -7.31 -15.86 7.66
C ASN A 265 -8.32 -14.71 7.66
N THR A 266 -7.95 -13.61 7.01
CA THR A 266 -8.81 -12.42 6.99
C THR A 266 -9.87 -12.53 5.90
N VAL A 267 -9.53 -13.08 4.74
CA VAL A 267 -10.42 -13.20 3.58
C VAL A 267 -11.50 -14.27 3.81
N ALA A 268 -11.19 -15.40 4.43
CA ALA A 268 -12.14 -16.47 4.71
C ALA A 268 -13.31 -15.98 5.56
N GLU A 269 -13.04 -15.14 6.57
CA GLU A 269 -14.10 -14.50 7.36
C GLU A 269 -14.88 -13.48 6.54
N ALA A 270 -14.21 -12.68 5.70
CA ALA A 270 -14.87 -11.73 4.79
C ALA A 270 -15.77 -12.42 3.75
N LEU A 271 -15.46 -13.66 3.36
CA LEU A 271 -16.28 -14.49 2.46
C LEU A 271 -17.42 -15.22 3.18
N SER A 272 -17.52 -15.14 4.50
CA SER A 272 -18.66 -15.68 5.24
C SER A 272 -19.98 -15.04 4.80
N LYS A 273 -21.10 -15.73 5.01
CA LYS A 273 -22.45 -15.23 4.67
C LYS A 273 -22.73 -13.82 5.22
N ARG A 274 -22.13 -13.49 6.37
CA ARG A 274 -22.28 -12.20 7.04
C ARG A 274 -21.64 -11.04 6.26
N PHE A 275 -20.46 -11.25 5.68
CA PHE A 275 -19.62 -10.18 5.15
C PHE A 275 -19.48 -10.20 3.62
N ARG A 276 -19.81 -11.32 2.96
CA ARG A 276 -19.57 -11.54 1.53
C ARG A 276 -20.12 -10.45 0.63
N GLY A 277 -21.34 -9.98 0.89
CA GLY A 277 -21.96 -8.91 0.10
C GLY A 277 -21.20 -7.59 0.19
N THR A 278 -20.87 -7.17 1.42
CA THR A 278 -20.08 -5.96 1.66
C THR A 278 -18.69 -6.08 1.06
N TYR A 279 -18.00 -7.20 1.25
CA TYR A 279 -16.67 -7.40 0.70
C TYR A 279 -16.64 -7.36 -0.83
N ARG A 280 -17.62 -7.98 -1.50
CA ARG A 280 -17.79 -7.85 -2.95
C ARG A 280 -18.01 -6.39 -3.38
N LEU A 281 -18.86 -5.66 -2.66
CA LEU A 281 -19.14 -4.26 -2.94
C LEU A 281 -17.89 -3.39 -2.78
N GLU A 282 -17.08 -3.60 -1.73
CA GLU A 282 -15.82 -2.88 -1.53
C GLU A 282 -14.83 -3.14 -2.67
N LYS A 283 -14.71 -4.40 -3.12
CA LYS A 283 -13.86 -4.76 -4.29
C LYS A 283 -14.32 -4.07 -5.57
N GLN A 284 -15.62 -3.91 -5.79
CA GLN A 284 -16.14 -3.15 -6.95
C GLN A 284 -15.91 -1.64 -6.79
N THR A 285 -16.17 -1.12 -5.59
CA THR A 285 -16.07 0.30 -5.27
C THR A 285 -14.63 0.79 -5.44
N ILE A 286 -13.65 0.00 -4.99
CA ILE A 286 -12.25 0.36 -5.12
C ILE A 286 -11.80 0.45 -6.59
N MET A 287 -12.44 -0.27 -7.52
CA MET A 287 -12.16 -0.17 -8.96
C MET A 287 -12.64 1.17 -9.51
N GLY A 288 -13.86 1.58 -9.12
CA GLY A 288 -14.38 2.91 -9.45
C GLY A 288 -13.50 4.02 -8.88
N VAL A 289 -13.11 3.92 -7.60
CA VAL A 289 -12.22 4.88 -6.94
C VAL A 289 -10.87 4.96 -7.66
N ARG A 290 -10.29 3.82 -8.07
CA ARG A 290 -9.03 3.81 -8.83
C ARG A 290 -9.13 4.65 -10.10
N VAL A 291 -10.16 4.44 -10.91
CA VAL A 291 -10.37 5.17 -12.17
C VAL A 291 -10.64 6.66 -11.92
N MET A 292 -11.40 6.99 -10.87
CA MET A 292 -11.62 8.37 -10.45
C MET A 292 -10.32 9.07 -10.04
N GLU A 293 -9.49 8.42 -9.23
CA GLU A 293 -8.18 8.95 -8.80
C GLU A 293 -7.24 9.16 -9.99
N ARG A 294 -7.25 8.25 -10.97
CA ARG A 294 -6.48 8.39 -12.22
C ARG A 294 -6.90 9.61 -13.04
N SER A 295 -8.21 9.87 -13.13
CA SER A 295 -8.78 10.96 -13.93
C SER A 295 -8.41 12.35 -13.39
N ARG A 296 -8.19 12.44 -12.08
CA ARG A 296 -7.85 13.67 -11.35
C ARG A 296 -8.89 14.78 -11.56
N THR A 297 -8.55 15.96 -11.05
CA THR A 297 -9.34 17.18 -11.21
C THR A 297 -8.41 18.29 -11.68
N LYS A 298 -8.83 19.03 -12.70
CA LYS A 298 -8.11 20.23 -13.15
C LYS A 298 -8.31 21.32 -12.11
N VAL A 299 -7.22 21.92 -11.68
CA VAL A 299 -7.20 23.00 -10.70
C VAL A 299 -6.53 24.21 -11.32
N ASP A 300 -7.21 25.35 -11.29
CA ASP A 300 -6.64 26.62 -11.71
C ASP A 300 -5.74 27.17 -10.59
N LYS A 301 -4.42 27.10 -10.82
CA LYS A 301 -3.44 27.56 -9.84
C LYS A 301 -3.45 29.07 -9.68
N ALA A 302 -3.75 29.83 -10.73
CA ALA A 302 -3.75 31.28 -10.66
C ALA A 302 -4.87 31.78 -9.74
N VAL A 303 -6.06 31.16 -9.85
CA VAL A 303 -7.19 31.45 -8.94
C VAL A 303 -6.85 31.07 -7.50
N ILE A 304 -6.16 29.93 -7.28
CA ILE A 304 -5.72 29.56 -5.92
C ILE A 304 -4.73 30.59 -5.37
N ASP A 305 -3.75 31.02 -6.17
CA ASP A 305 -2.74 31.98 -5.74
C ASP A 305 -3.38 33.36 -5.43
N GLU A 306 -4.36 33.80 -6.22
CA GLU A 306 -5.16 34.99 -5.96
C GLU A 306 -5.95 34.88 -4.65
N LEU A 307 -6.71 33.80 -4.46
CA LEU A 307 -7.47 33.57 -3.22
C LEU A 307 -6.55 33.47 -1.99
N LEU A 308 -5.35 32.91 -2.15
CA LEU A 308 -4.39 32.80 -1.06
C LEU A 308 -3.84 34.18 -0.66
N GLU A 309 -3.55 35.04 -1.64
CA GLU A 309 -3.12 36.41 -1.39
C GLU A 309 -4.22 37.25 -0.74
N GLU A 310 -5.48 37.14 -1.20
CA GLU A 310 -6.63 37.77 -0.55
C GLU A 310 -6.77 37.33 0.91
N ALA A 311 -6.66 36.02 1.17
CA ALA A 311 -6.72 35.48 2.52
C ALA A 311 -5.56 35.97 3.41
N TYR A 312 -4.36 36.20 2.86
CA TYR A 312 -3.26 36.80 3.60
C TYR A 312 -3.53 38.26 3.95
N GLN A 313 -4.06 39.04 3.01
CA GLN A 313 -4.40 40.44 3.26
C GLN A 313 -5.51 40.57 4.32
N GLU A 314 -6.54 39.72 4.24
CA GLU A 314 -7.61 39.66 5.25
C GLU A 314 -7.07 39.25 6.62
N LYS A 315 -6.20 38.23 6.68
CA LYS A 315 -5.53 37.82 7.92
C LYS A 315 -4.73 38.97 8.54
N GLU A 316 -3.92 39.69 7.76
CA GLU A 316 -3.12 40.81 8.27
C GLU A 316 -4.01 41.96 8.78
N LYS A 317 -5.13 42.23 8.10
CA LYS A 317 -6.13 43.18 8.59
C LYS A 317 -6.67 42.76 9.97
N PHE A 318 -7.08 41.50 10.15
CA PHE A 318 -7.58 41.03 11.44
C PHE A 318 -6.49 41.03 12.53
N ILE A 319 -5.25 40.67 12.20
CA ILE A 319 -4.13 40.78 13.13
C ILE A 319 -3.97 42.23 13.59
N ALA A 320 -4.02 43.20 12.68
CA ALA A 320 -3.93 44.61 13.03
C ALA A 320 -5.10 45.08 13.91
N GLU A 321 -6.33 44.63 13.64
CA GLU A 321 -7.50 44.93 14.45
C GLU A 321 -7.39 44.35 15.87
N ILE A 322 -6.93 43.09 15.99
CA ILE A 322 -6.69 42.45 17.29
C ILE A 322 -5.58 43.16 18.06
N GLN A 323 -4.47 43.48 17.41
CA GLN A 323 -3.36 44.21 18.03
C GLN A 323 -3.80 45.60 18.50
N LYS A 324 -4.65 46.27 17.73
CA LYS A 324 -5.26 47.55 18.13
C LYS A 324 -6.15 47.39 19.36
N ALA A 325 -6.96 46.33 19.43
CA ALA A 325 -7.79 46.02 20.60
C ALA A 325 -6.95 45.68 21.84
N ALA A 326 -5.90 44.88 21.67
CA ALA A 326 -4.95 44.55 22.74
C ALA A 326 -4.21 45.78 23.28
N LYS A 327 -3.77 46.67 22.38
CA LYS A 327 -3.17 47.94 22.77
C LYS A 327 -4.12 48.84 23.55
N ALA A 328 -5.42 48.84 23.21
CA ALA A 328 -6.43 49.63 23.92
C ALA A 328 -6.63 49.18 25.38
N VAL A 329 -6.28 47.94 25.73
CA VAL A 329 -6.28 47.41 27.10
C VAL A 329 -4.88 47.39 27.75
N GLY A 330 -3.90 48.04 27.13
CA GLY A 330 -2.55 48.21 27.69
C GLY A 330 -1.57 47.06 27.38
N LEU A 331 -1.87 46.20 26.42
CA LEU A 331 -0.96 45.15 25.94
C LEU A 331 -0.21 45.63 24.70
N ASP A 332 0.92 46.30 24.91
CA ASP A 332 1.83 46.68 23.84
C ASP A 332 2.57 45.46 23.26
N ASN A 333 2.85 45.47 21.96
CA ASN A 333 3.54 44.40 21.22
C ASN A 333 2.85 43.02 21.31
N PHE A 334 1.52 43.01 21.41
CA PHE A 334 0.72 41.79 21.43
C PHE A 334 0.89 40.98 20.13
N ASN A 335 1.18 39.68 20.28
CA ASN A 335 1.24 38.70 19.20
C ASN A 335 0.04 37.75 19.29
N PRO A 336 -0.97 37.85 18.40
CA PRO A 336 -2.14 36.97 18.39
C PRO A 336 -1.79 35.50 18.14
N GLY A 337 -0.62 35.20 17.58
CA GLY A 337 -0.13 33.83 17.39
C GLY A 337 0.50 33.20 18.64
N SER A 338 0.71 33.96 19.72
CA SER A 338 1.23 33.44 20.99
C SER A 338 0.08 32.98 21.88
N THR A 339 -0.02 31.68 22.14
CA THR A 339 -1.05 31.10 23.01
C THR A 339 -1.04 31.70 24.42
N GLU A 340 0.15 32.03 24.92
CA GLU A 340 0.36 32.69 26.21
C GLU A 340 -0.23 34.11 26.21
N GLN A 341 0.19 34.93 25.25
CA GLN A 341 -0.27 36.32 25.21
C GLN A 341 -1.77 36.37 24.94
N LEU A 342 -2.27 35.51 24.05
CA LEU A 342 -3.70 35.40 23.77
C LEU A 342 -4.50 34.98 25.02
N SER A 343 -3.99 34.05 25.83
CA SER A 343 -4.61 33.67 27.11
C SER A 343 -4.71 34.87 28.05
N ASP A 344 -3.61 35.63 28.16
CA ASP A 344 -3.56 36.82 29.01
C ASP A 344 -4.52 37.91 28.51
N PHE A 345 -4.56 38.15 27.20
CA PHE A 345 -5.47 39.10 26.58
C PHE A 345 -6.94 38.72 26.74
N LEU A 346 -7.30 37.44 26.68
CA LEU A 346 -8.72 37.04 26.74
C LEU A 346 -9.25 36.91 28.17
N PHE A 347 -8.47 36.34 29.09
CA PHE A 347 -9.03 35.80 30.35
C PHE A 347 -8.46 36.40 31.63
N THR A 348 -7.51 37.33 31.52
CA THR A 348 -6.95 38.02 32.68
C THR A 348 -7.47 39.45 32.76
N ASN A 349 -7.34 40.04 33.95
CA ASN A 349 -7.69 41.42 34.22
C ASN A 349 -6.78 42.44 33.49
N LYS A 350 -5.69 41.98 32.86
CA LYS A 350 -4.85 42.80 31.97
C LYS A 350 -5.41 42.89 30.54
N GLY A 351 -6.45 42.14 30.23
CA GLY A 351 -7.06 42.03 28.91
C GLY A 351 -8.57 42.29 28.94
N LEU A 352 -9.33 41.47 28.23
CA LEU A 352 -10.80 41.54 28.14
C LEU A 352 -11.53 40.97 29.36
N ASP A 353 -10.82 40.20 30.20
CA ASP A 353 -11.36 39.51 31.38
C ASP A 353 -12.67 38.77 31.14
N LEU A 354 -12.72 37.97 30.06
CA LEU A 354 -13.91 37.20 29.71
C LEU A 354 -14.33 36.27 30.87
N SER A 355 -15.61 36.29 31.22
CA SER A 355 -16.15 35.61 32.40
C SER A 355 -16.10 34.08 32.31
N ASN A 356 -16.24 33.53 31.11
CA ASN A 356 -16.17 32.09 30.85
C ASN A 356 -14.72 31.64 30.66
N LYS A 357 -13.99 31.49 31.77
CA LYS A 357 -12.57 31.13 31.75
C LYS A 357 -12.39 29.61 31.60
N PRO A 358 -11.63 29.12 30.61
CA PRO A 358 -11.37 27.68 30.45
C PRO A 358 -10.46 27.14 31.57
N ALA A 359 -10.24 25.82 31.58
CA ALA A 359 -9.28 25.24 32.52
C ALA A 359 -7.86 25.76 32.25
N LYS A 360 -7.07 25.93 33.31
CA LYS A 360 -5.66 26.27 33.19
C LYS A 360 -4.82 25.03 32.85
N LEU A 361 -3.73 25.23 32.11
CA LEU A 361 -2.71 24.20 31.89
C LEU A 361 -1.89 24.02 33.17
N GLU A 362 -1.75 22.78 33.65
CA GLU A 362 -1.06 22.47 34.91
C GLU A 362 0.39 22.95 34.94
N LYS A 363 1.08 22.93 33.80
CA LYS A 363 2.50 23.29 33.72
C LYS A 363 2.76 24.79 33.57
N SER A 364 1.91 25.52 32.82
CA SER A 364 2.13 26.94 32.53
C SER A 364 1.25 27.88 33.36
N GLY A 365 0.18 27.38 34.00
CA GLY A 365 -0.78 28.21 34.72
C GLY A 365 -1.65 29.13 33.83
N GLN A 366 -1.49 29.03 32.51
CA GLN A 366 -2.23 29.78 31.50
C GLN A 366 -3.58 29.14 31.21
N TYR A 367 -4.56 29.95 30.81
CA TYR A 367 -5.84 29.45 30.32
C TYR A 367 -5.65 28.73 28.99
N LYS A 368 -6.33 27.60 28.78
CA LYS A 368 -6.32 26.91 27.48
C LYS A 368 -6.96 27.83 26.42
N THR A 369 -6.20 28.18 25.40
CA THR A 369 -6.64 29.01 24.25
C THR A 369 -6.85 28.21 22.99
#